data_AF-A0AAV7YKV7-F1
#
_entry.id   AF-A0AAV7YKV7-F1
#
_cell.length_a   1.000
_cell.length_b   1.000
_cell.length_c   1.000
_cell.angle_alpha   90.00
_cell.angle_beta   90.00
_cell.angle_gamma   90.00
#
_symmetry.space_group_name_H-M   'P 1'
#
loop_
_entity.id
_entity.type
_entity.pdbx_description
1 polymer ?
#
loop_
_entity_poly.entity_id
_entity_poly.type
_entity_poly.pdbx_seq_one_letter_code
_entity_poly.pdbx_strand_id
1 'polypeptide(L)'
;MKRLKSKSEKPKKRKKKKRLKAKHEKPKKRKKKKKQKSQDPKRLRDIQIPFEHQIPQCQVCEEKKADCYCTKCDIHYCQNCESQVHTPFSWKKHINFIYREPYVSRKKINSNLCDKHNQELCLYCKDENELICGECYETCRINNHSIFGLDEYSNEISEKIKMILNKIQNVEIQNNETIQKSLELKNKFKIKIKELSNLIENQSDLMIQKIQKSKINHLNLLLKIGIITDTKFDQIMNKNQAKQEVIKETKKKIKILKKLEKDKKTIKFLQESNEIIEKDKEESGK
;
A
#
# COMPACT_ATOMS: atom_id res chain seq x y z
N MET A 1 -36.75 10.40 -17.38
CA MET A 1 -36.91 10.75 -15.95
C MET A 1 -37.65 9.65 -15.21
N LYS A 2 -36.99 8.91 -14.31
CA LYS A 2 -37.52 8.39 -13.04
C LYS A 2 -36.38 7.64 -12.34
N ARG A 3 -35.90 8.25 -11.25
CA ARG A 3 -34.88 7.74 -10.32
C ARG A 3 -35.45 6.55 -9.56
N LEU A 4 -34.73 5.44 -9.50
CA LEU A 4 -34.88 4.46 -8.41
C LEU A 4 -33.61 4.50 -7.56
N LYS A 5 -33.81 4.95 -6.33
CA LYS A 5 -32.81 5.05 -5.26
C LYS A 5 -32.73 3.72 -4.50
N SER A 6 -31.51 3.47 -4.01
CA SER A 6 -31.16 2.82 -2.74
C SER A 6 -31.51 1.34 -2.53
N LYS A 7 -30.47 0.55 -2.27
CA LYS A 7 -30.29 -0.08 -0.95
C LYS A 7 -28.81 -0.33 -0.67
N SER A 8 -28.34 0.34 0.36
CA SER A 8 -27.05 0.23 1.02
C SER A 8 -27.01 -1.01 1.91
N GLU A 9 -26.13 -1.97 1.64
CA GLU A 9 -25.78 -3.01 2.60
C GLU A 9 -24.49 -2.63 3.34
N LYS A 10 -24.62 -2.47 4.66
CA LYS A 10 -23.52 -2.22 5.60
C LYS A 10 -22.80 -3.53 5.97
N PRO A 11 -21.54 -3.44 6.44
CA PRO A 11 -20.61 -4.56 6.51
C PRO A 11 -20.85 -5.48 7.72
N LYS A 12 -20.75 -6.79 7.49
CA LYS A 12 -20.70 -7.79 8.57
C LYS A 12 -19.37 -7.70 9.32
N LYS A 13 -19.46 -7.16 10.54
CA LYS A 13 -18.46 -7.32 11.62
C LYS A 13 -18.38 -8.79 12.04
N ARG A 14 -17.22 -9.15 12.64
CA ARG A 14 -16.86 -10.38 13.43
C ARG A 14 -16.05 -11.39 12.59
N LYS A 15 -14.88 -11.90 13.03
CA LYS A 15 -14.43 -12.25 14.38
C LYS A 15 -12.92 -12.55 14.42
N LYS A 16 -12.34 -12.36 15.62
CA LYS A 16 -11.19 -13.07 16.24
C LYS A 16 -9.76 -12.75 15.77
N LYS A 17 -9.20 -11.74 16.46
CA LYS A 17 -7.79 -11.72 16.91
C LYS A 17 -7.40 -13.08 17.51
N LYS A 18 -6.51 -13.83 16.87
CA LYS A 18 -5.66 -14.82 17.56
C LYS A 18 -4.41 -14.09 18.05
N ARG A 19 -4.37 -13.84 19.37
CA ARG A 19 -3.15 -13.51 20.11
C ARG A 19 -2.21 -14.71 20.01
N LEU A 20 -1.16 -14.61 19.21
CA LEU A 20 0.01 -15.47 19.36
C LEU A 20 0.77 -15.00 20.59
N LYS A 21 0.96 -15.95 21.52
CA LYS A 21 1.67 -15.78 22.78
C LYS A 21 3.13 -15.45 22.47
N ALA A 22 3.58 -14.28 22.93
CA ALA A 22 4.99 -13.93 23.01
C ALA A 22 5.69 -14.95 23.92
N LYS A 23 6.71 -15.62 23.41
CA LYS A 23 7.62 -16.41 24.23
C LYS A 23 8.49 -15.44 25.03
N HIS A 24 8.47 -15.64 26.35
CA HIS A 24 9.39 -15.06 27.32
C HIS A 24 10.84 -15.34 26.90
N GLU A 25 11.53 -14.32 26.38
CA GLU A 25 12.98 -14.25 26.49
C GLU A 25 13.36 -13.54 27.80
N LYS A 26 14.29 -14.18 28.51
CA LYS A 26 14.76 -13.84 29.85
C LYS A 26 15.41 -12.44 29.87
N PRO A 27 15.21 -11.64 30.92
CA PRO A 27 15.90 -10.36 31.06
C PRO A 27 17.40 -10.61 31.29
N LYS A 28 18.22 -10.27 30.28
CA LYS A 28 19.68 -10.22 30.43
C LYS A 28 20.03 -9.13 31.45
N LYS A 29 20.84 -9.54 32.42
CA LYS A 29 21.36 -8.79 33.57
C LYS A 29 21.77 -7.36 33.18
N ARG A 30 21.12 -6.36 33.79
CA ARG A 30 21.51 -4.95 33.77
C ARG A 30 22.92 -4.81 34.35
N LYS A 31 23.93 -4.62 33.49
CA LYS A 31 25.23 -4.08 33.92
C LYS A 31 25.02 -2.63 34.35
N LYS A 32 25.31 -2.33 35.62
CA LYS A 32 25.37 -0.96 36.17
C LYS A 32 26.41 -0.16 35.36
N LYS A 33 25.95 0.68 34.43
CA LYS A 33 26.78 1.73 33.83
C LYS A 33 27.05 2.78 34.91
N LYS A 34 28.33 2.97 35.25
CA LYS A 34 28.81 4.10 36.06
C LYS A 34 28.29 5.40 35.41
N LYS A 35 27.54 6.18 36.18
CA LYS A 35 27.18 7.56 35.87
C LYS A 35 28.48 8.36 35.76
N GLN A 36 28.96 8.59 34.54
CA GLN A 36 29.88 9.70 34.28
C GLN A 36 29.09 10.99 34.50
N LYS A 37 29.58 11.82 35.42
CA LYS A 37 29.09 13.18 35.63
C LYS A 37 29.22 13.92 34.29
N SER A 38 28.09 14.27 33.70
CA SER A 38 28.01 15.19 32.58
C SER A 38 28.57 16.53 33.06
N GLN A 39 29.73 16.90 32.53
CA GLN A 39 30.15 18.30 32.53
C GLN A 39 29.10 19.09 31.75
N ASP A 40 28.67 20.21 32.32
CA ASP A 40 27.74 21.14 31.70
C ASP A 40 28.19 21.49 30.28
N PRO A 41 27.29 21.43 29.27
CA PRO A 41 27.61 21.95 27.96
C PRO A 41 27.65 23.48 28.06
N LYS A 42 28.84 24.01 28.32
CA LYS A 42 29.14 25.42 28.08
C LYS A 42 28.82 25.72 26.61
N ARG A 43 27.70 26.41 26.42
CA ARG A 43 27.26 27.21 25.26
C ARG A 43 28.22 27.16 24.05
N LEU A 44 28.09 26.13 23.21
CA LEU A 44 28.48 26.18 21.79
C LEU A 44 27.45 27.06 21.06
N ARG A 45 27.57 28.38 21.19
CA ARG A 45 26.64 29.32 20.52
C ARG A 45 27.16 29.91 19.21
N ASP A 46 28.44 29.78 18.91
CA ASP A 46 29.03 30.55 17.83
C ASP A 46 30.06 29.71 17.04
N ILE A 47 29.60 28.67 16.35
CA ILE A 47 30.41 28.07 15.27
C ILE A 47 30.16 28.92 14.03
N GLN A 48 31.12 29.79 13.72
CA GLN A 48 31.12 30.62 12.52
C GLN A 48 31.68 29.80 11.36
N ILE A 49 30.98 29.80 10.23
CA ILE A 49 31.47 29.15 9.01
C ILE A 49 31.95 30.26 8.07
N PRO A 50 33.24 30.32 7.70
CA PRO A 50 33.71 31.24 6.69
C PRO A 50 33.16 30.77 5.33
N PHE A 51 32.23 31.51 4.74
CA PHE A 51 31.70 31.20 3.42
C PHE A 51 31.76 32.45 2.53
N GLU A 52 32.60 32.38 1.49
CA GLU A 52 32.56 33.29 0.32
C GLU A 52 31.39 32.97 -0.64
N HIS A 53 30.49 32.05 -0.28
CA HIS A 53 29.35 31.68 -1.11
C HIS A 53 28.09 32.46 -0.71
N GLN A 54 27.33 32.87 -1.72
CA GLN A 54 26.11 33.68 -1.60
C GLN A 54 25.19 33.17 -0.47
N ILE A 55 24.89 34.06 0.48
CA ILE A 55 23.96 33.78 1.58
C ILE A 55 22.59 33.42 0.97
N PRO A 56 22.04 32.22 1.26
CA PRO A 56 20.77 31.78 0.69
C PRO A 56 19.62 32.68 1.17
N GLN A 57 18.53 32.71 0.41
CA GLN A 57 17.30 33.39 0.84
C GLN A 57 16.60 32.59 1.94
N CYS A 58 15.87 33.28 2.81
CA CYS A 58 15.01 32.68 3.81
C CYS A 58 13.95 31.82 3.10
N GLN A 59 13.88 30.54 3.42
CA GLN A 59 12.92 29.62 2.79
C GLN A 59 11.50 29.73 3.33
N VAL A 60 11.29 30.55 4.37
CA VAL A 60 9.96 30.77 4.97
C VAL A 60 9.27 31.97 4.37
N CYS A 61 9.98 33.10 4.25
CA CYS A 61 9.40 34.32 3.68
C CYS A 61 9.83 34.59 2.25
N GLU A 62 10.92 33.99 1.76
CA GLU A 62 11.52 34.18 0.42
C GLU A 62 11.94 35.64 0.08
N GLU A 63 11.58 36.61 0.91
CA GLU A 63 11.86 38.04 0.70
C GLU A 63 13.26 38.48 1.15
N LYS A 64 13.78 37.89 2.24
CA LYS A 64 15.02 38.33 2.90
C LYS A 64 16.11 37.26 2.79
N LYS A 65 17.37 37.68 2.85
CA LYS A 65 18.49 36.75 3.04
C LYS A 65 18.33 36.02 4.38
N ALA A 66 18.77 34.78 4.43
CA ALA A 66 18.75 33.99 5.64
C ALA A 66 19.87 34.46 6.59
N ASP A 67 19.51 34.66 7.85
CA ASP A 67 20.44 35.03 8.92
C ASP A 67 20.93 33.79 9.67
N CYS A 68 20.20 32.66 9.60
CA CYS A 68 20.62 31.40 10.19
C CYS A 68 20.11 30.17 9.43
N TYR A 69 20.75 29.03 9.69
CA TYR A 69 20.34 27.70 9.25
C TYR A 69 20.15 26.79 10.46
N CYS A 70 18.96 26.18 10.56
CA CYS A 70 18.66 25.24 11.62
C CYS A 70 18.94 23.81 11.18
N THR A 71 19.93 23.15 11.76
CA THR A 71 20.29 21.75 11.45
C THR A 71 19.17 20.73 11.66
N LYS A 72 18.21 21.04 12.52
CA LYS A 72 17.10 20.13 12.83
C LYS A 72 15.90 20.30 11.91
N CYS A 73 15.65 21.53 11.50
CA CYS A 73 14.60 21.81 10.55
C CYS A 73 15.08 21.65 9.11
N ASP A 74 16.40 21.68 8.90
CA ASP A 74 17.06 21.73 7.59
C ASP A 74 16.54 22.90 6.74
N ILE A 75 16.39 24.06 7.40
CA ILE A 75 15.76 25.25 6.81
C ILE A 75 16.62 26.49 7.11
N HIS A 76 16.71 27.37 6.12
CA HIS A 76 17.31 28.71 6.21
C HIS A 76 16.25 29.75 6.60
N TYR A 77 16.49 30.48 7.70
CA TYR A 77 15.56 31.47 8.24
C TYR A 77 16.19 32.87 8.25
N CYS A 78 15.40 33.91 7.96
CA CYS A 78 15.71 35.27 8.40
C CYS A 78 15.36 35.42 9.89
N GLN A 79 15.90 36.45 10.54
CA GLN A 79 15.75 36.72 11.97
C GLN A 79 14.27 36.79 12.41
N ASN A 80 13.41 37.36 11.55
CA ASN A 80 11.98 37.45 11.85
C ASN A 80 11.31 36.07 11.82
N CYS A 81 11.53 35.29 10.77
CA CYS A 81 10.97 33.94 10.64
C CYS A 81 11.55 32.99 11.70
N GLU A 82 12.82 33.13 12.06
CA GLU A 82 13.45 32.37 13.14
C GLU A 82 12.70 32.60 14.46
N SER A 83 12.44 33.87 14.82
CA SER A 83 11.79 34.22 16.08
C SER A 83 10.33 33.72 16.20
N GLN A 84 9.65 33.55 15.05
CA GLN A 84 8.27 33.06 15.00
C GLN A 84 8.19 31.53 15.14
N VAL A 85 9.09 30.81 14.46
CA VAL A 85 9.11 29.33 14.44
C VAL A 85 9.82 28.78 15.67
N HIS A 86 10.82 29.50 16.17
CA HIS A 86 11.64 29.09 17.26
C HIS A 86 11.56 30.07 18.43
N THR A 87 10.67 29.77 19.37
CA THR A 87 10.65 30.48 20.66
C THR A 87 11.91 30.15 21.48
N PRO A 88 12.32 31.00 22.44
CA PRO A 88 13.51 30.78 23.26
C PRO A 88 13.56 29.45 24.01
N PHE A 89 12.40 28.83 24.25
CA PHE A 89 12.30 27.53 24.89
C PHE A 89 12.54 26.36 23.92
N SER A 90 12.11 26.50 22.67
CA SER A 90 12.33 25.55 21.58
C SER A 90 13.80 25.52 21.12
N TRP A 91 14.53 26.64 21.29
CA TRP A 91 15.96 26.77 20.95
C TRP A 91 16.88 25.82 21.71
N LYS A 92 16.52 25.34 22.90
CA LYS A 92 17.36 24.38 23.63
C LYS A 92 17.58 23.07 22.87
N LYS A 93 16.72 22.77 21.89
CA LYS A 93 16.81 21.56 21.09
C LYS A 93 17.35 21.82 19.70
N HIS A 94 17.38 23.04 19.17
CA HIS A 94 17.75 23.32 17.79
C HIS A 94 19.14 23.97 17.74
N ILE A 95 20.05 23.45 16.92
CA ILE A 95 21.37 24.05 16.71
C ILE A 95 21.25 24.90 15.45
N ASN A 96 21.40 26.21 15.62
CA ASN A 96 21.36 27.20 14.53
C ASN A 96 22.78 27.65 14.22
N PHE A 97 23.15 27.57 12.93
CA PHE A 97 24.34 28.20 12.40
C PHE A 97 23.97 29.59 11.92
N ILE A 98 24.61 30.63 12.43
CA ILE A 98 24.29 32.01 12.07
C ILE A 98 25.16 32.39 10.87
N TYR A 99 24.52 32.84 9.78
CA TYR A 99 25.16 33.51 8.64
C TYR A 99 25.49 34.94 9.03
N ARG A 100 26.37 35.13 10.01
CA ARG A 100 27.01 36.43 10.16
C ARG A 100 28.04 36.53 9.06
N GLU A 101 27.99 37.61 8.26
CA GLU A 101 29.23 38.14 7.69
C GLU A 101 30.23 38.14 8.84
N PRO A 102 31.42 37.54 8.67
CA PRO A 102 32.41 37.56 9.73
C PRO A 102 32.45 39.00 10.20
N TYR A 103 32.18 39.24 11.49
CA TYR A 103 32.52 40.49 12.10
C TYR A 103 34.05 40.50 12.06
N VAL A 104 34.60 40.80 10.89
CA VAL A 104 35.92 41.36 10.69
C VAL A 104 35.83 42.73 11.35
N SER A 105 35.75 42.72 12.67
CA SER A 105 36.73 43.44 13.44
C SER A 105 38.02 43.15 12.70
N ARG A 106 38.52 44.12 11.92
CA ARG A 106 39.76 44.04 11.15
C ARG A 106 40.97 43.94 12.08
N LYS A 107 40.91 43.14 13.16
CA LYS A 107 42.08 42.45 13.63
C LYS A 107 42.36 41.42 12.55
N LYS A 108 43.31 41.75 11.67
CA LYS A 108 44.03 40.77 10.87
C LYS A 108 44.26 39.53 11.75
N ILE A 109 43.51 38.44 11.55
CA ILE A 109 43.92 37.09 12.00
C ILE A 109 45.00 36.58 11.03
N ASN A 110 45.88 37.50 10.62
CA ASN A 110 47.07 37.29 9.81
C ASN A 110 48.25 37.96 10.52
N SER A 111 48.16 38.24 11.82
CA SER A 111 49.38 38.30 12.59
C SER A 111 49.76 36.85 12.82
N ASN A 112 50.67 36.32 12.00
CA ASN A 112 51.46 35.14 12.36
C ASN A 112 52.33 35.43 13.59
N LEU A 113 51.96 36.41 14.43
CA LEU A 113 52.72 36.93 15.54
C LEU A 113 51.97 36.59 16.83
N CYS A 114 52.71 36.20 17.85
CA CYS A 114 52.21 35.94 19.17
C CYS A 114 51.71 37.24 19.83
N ASP A 115 50.52 37.22 20.42
CA ASP A 115 49.95 38.38 21.12
C ASP A 115 50.80 38.89 22.30
N LYS A 116 51.59 38.01 22.93
CA LYS A 116 52.42 38.35 24.11
C LYS A 116 53.79 38.92 23.74
N HIS A 117 54.41 38.33 22.72
CA HIS A 117 55.82 38.57 22.38
C HIS A 117 56.00 39.24 21.02
N ASN A 118 54.92 39.40 20.25
CA ASN A 118 54.91 39.96 18.90
C ASN A 118 55.91 39.27 17.93
N GLN A 119 56.13 37.97 18.13
CA GLN A 119 57.06 37.11 17.38
C GLN A 119 56.34 36.06 16.56
N GLU A 120 56.97 35.57 15.49
CA GLU A 120 56.36 34.56 14.62
C GLU A 120 55.94 33.26 15.34
N LEU A 121 54.73 32.81 15.03
CA LEU A 121 54.11 31.58 15.52
C LEU A 121 54.55 30.41 14.63
N CYS A 122 55.64 29.74 15.02
CA CYS A 122 56.26 28.67 14.23
C CYS A 122 56.11 27.26 14.85
N LEU A 123 55.54 27.16 16.05
CA LEU A 123 55.37 25.91 16.79
C LEU A 123 53.90 25.70 17.17
N TYR A 124 53.51 24.45 17.39
CA TYR A 124 52.15 24.08 17.82
C TYR A 124 52.19 23.29 19.13
N CYS A 125 51.45 23.77 20.15
CA CYS A 125 51.26 23.09 21.42
C CYS A 125 50.02 22.19 21.33
N LYS A 126 50.21 20.87 21.43
CA LYS A 126 49.12 19.89 21.31
C LYS A 126 48.20 19.84 22.52
N ASP A 127 48.72 20.13 23.71
CA ASP A 127 47.93 20.08 24.95
C ASP A 127 46.97 21.28 25.07
N GLU A 128 47.41 22.45 24.59
CA GLU A 128 46.60 23.67 24.58
C GLU A 128 45.84 23.87 23.26
N ASN A 129 46.20 23.13 22.20
CA ASN A 129 45.64 23.23 20.86
C ASN A 129 45.80 24.65 20.24
N GLU A 130 46.97 25.25 20.44
CA GLU A 130 47.28 26.62 20.02
C GLU A 130 48.66 26.72 19.36
N LEU A 131 48.82 27.72 18.49
CA LEU A 131 50.11 28.09 17.91
C LEU A 131 50.89 28.96 18.89
N ILE A 132 52.19 28.69 19.03
CA ILE A 132 53.07 29.40 19.96
C ILE A 132 54.34 29.89 19.25
N CYS A 133 54.92 30.99 19.75
CA CYS A 133 56.23 31.48 19.30
C CYS A 133 57.38 30.85 20.10
N GLY A 134 58.63 31.15 19.71
CA GLY A 134 59.84 30.66 20.39
C GLY A 134 59.95 31.06 21.86
N GLU A 135 59.44 32.22 22.28
CA GLU A 135 59.44 32.59 23.71
C GLU A 135 58.38 31.84 24.52
N CYS A 136 57.19 31.60 23.95
CA CYS A 136 56.16 30.78 24.58
C CYS A 136 56.59 29.30 24.74
N TYR A 137 57.49 28.83 23.89
CA TYR A 137 58.05 27.47 23.97
C TYR A 137 58.67 27.19 25.34
N GLU A 138 59.44 28.12 25.91
CA GLU A 138 60.08 27.89 27.22
C GLU A 138 59.05 27.71 28.34
N THR A 139 57.96 28.48 28.30
CA THR A 139 56.86 28.33 29.26
C THR A 139 56.16 26.98 29.11
N CYS A 140 55.91 26.55 27.86
CA CYS A 140 55.31 25.26 27.56
C CYS A 140 56.23 24.09 27.93
N ARG A 141 57.55 24.27 27.78
CA ARG A 141 58.58 23.28 28.12
C ARG A 141 58.65 23.04 29.62
N ILE A 142 58.58 24.09 30.44
CA ILE A 142 58.53 23.96 31.90
C ILE A 142 57.32 23.14 32.34
N ASN A 143 56.19 23.29 31.64
CA ASN A 143 54.97 22.54 31.90
C ASN A 143 54.95 21.14 31.24
N ASN A 144 56.04 20.72 30.58
CA ASN A 144 56.15 19.47 29.83
C ASN A 144 55.05 19.27 28.76
N HIS A 145 54.66 20.33 28.06
CA HIS A 145 53.70 20.21 26.95
C HIS A 145 54.34 19.55 25.72
N SER A 146 53.52 18.84 24.94
CA SER A 146 53.88 18.24 23.67
C SER A 146 53.85 19.30 22.57
N ILE A 147 55.03 19.70 22.12
CA ILE A 147 55.20 20.77 21.13
C ILE A 147 55.76 20.18 19.83
N PHE A 148 55.21 20.61 18.69
CA PHE A 148 55.61 20.16 17.36
C PHE A 148 55.98 21.35 16.49
N GLY A 149 56.87 21.12 15.52
CA GLY A 149 57.07 22.07 14.43
C GLY A 149 55.78 22.21 13.62
N LEU A 150 55.47 23.42 13.18
CA LEU A 150 54.25 23.67 12.41
C LEU A 150 54.16 22.78 11.16
N ASP A 151 55.28 22.61 10.44
CA ASP A 151 55.34 21.77 9.24
C ASP A 151 55.09 20.30 9.55
N GLU A 152 55.70 19.77 10.63
CA GLU A 152 55.52 18.38 11.06
C GLU A 152 54.06 18.11 11.45
N TYR A 153 53.48 19.00 12.24
CA TYR A 153 52.09 18.88 12.68
C TYR A 153 51.10 19.05 11.51
N SER A 154 51.38 20.00 10.60
CA SER A 154 50.60 20.21 9.38
C SER A 154 50.60 18.96 8.50
N ASN A 155 51.76 18.32 8.34
CA ASN A 155 51.86 17.06 7.61
C ASN A 155 51.10 15.93 8.30
N GLU A 156 51.21 15.79 9.63
CA GLU A 156 50.46 14.79 10.40
C GLU A 156 48.94 14.97 10.25
N ILE A 157 48.44 16.20 10.36
CA ILE A 157 47.02 16.50 10.14
C ILE A 157 46.63 16.20 8.69
N SER A 158 47.42 16.65 7.72
CA SER A 158 47.14 16.47 6.30
C SER A 158 47.00 15.00 5.93
N GLU A 159 47.88 14.14 6.44
CA GLU A 159 47.79 12.69 6.25
C GLU A 159 46.55 12.10 6.92
N LYS A 160 46.21 12.52 8.15
CA LYS A 160 44.96 12.10 8.80
C LYS A 160 43.73 12.52 8.01
N ILE A 161 43.70 13.75 7.48
CA ILE A 161 42.61 14.24 6.64
C ILE A 161 42.49 13.39 5.38
N LYS A 162 43.60 13.14 4.66
CA LYS A 162 43.60 12.26 3.48
C LYS A 162 43.08 10.86 3.79
N MET A 163 43.51 10.26 4.91
CA MET A 163 43.02 8.96 5.35
C MET A 163 41.50 8.97 5.62
N ILE A 164 40.98 10.01 6.26
CA ILE A 164 39.54 10.16 6.53
C ILE A 164 38.78 10.35 5.22
N LEU A 165 39.27 11.20 4.31
CA LEU A 165 38.66 11.43 3.00
C LEU A 165 38.58 10.14 2.19
N ASN A 166 39.65 9.34 2.13
CA ASN A 166 39.65 8.05 1.45
C ASN A 166 38.63 7.08 2.06
N LYS A 167 38.48 7.07 3.39
CA LYS A 167 37.47 6.24 4.06
C LYS A 167 36.04 6.69 3.69
N ILE A 168 35.79 7.99 3.66
CA ILE A 168 34.48 8.54 3.27
C ILE A 168 34.18 8.19 1.81
N GLN A 169 35.13 8.37 0.89
CA GLN A 169 34.97 8.02 -0.52
C GLN A 169 34.68 6.53 -0.71
N ASN A 170 35.38 5.64 0.01
CA ASN A 170 35.10 4.20 -0.07
C ASN A 170 33.69 3.85 0.42
N VAL A 171 33.23 4.48 1.50
CA VAL A 171 31.87 4.30 2.01
C VAL A 171 30.83 4.83 1.01
N GLU A 172 31.11 5.97 0.36
CA GLU A 172 30.26 6.53 -0.69
C GLU A 172 30.11 5.57 -1.88
N ILE A 173 31.22 5.00 -2.37
CA ILE A 173 31.21 3.99 -3.45
C ILE A 173 30.37 2.78 -3.05
N GLN A 174 30.59 2.22 -1.86
CA GLN A 174 29.83 1.06 -1.36
C GLN A 174 28.32 1.36 -1.20
N ASN A 175 27.99 2.56 -0.73
CA ASN A 175 26.60 3.00 -0.63
C ASN A 175 25.97 3.12 -2.01
N ASN A 176 26.67 3.70 -2.98
CA ASN A 176 26.18 3.81 -4.36
C ASN A 176 25.95 2.44 -4.99
N GLU A 177 26.87 1.48 -4.83
CA GLU A 177 26.66 0.10 -5.29
C GLU A 177 25.44 -0.56 -4.63
N THR A 178 25.25 -0.33 -3.33
CA THR A 178 24.11 -0.87 -2.58
C THR A 178 22.80 -0.26 -3.06
N ILE A 179 22.78 1.04 -3.33
CA ILE A 179 21.64 1.75 -3.91
C ILE A 179 21.31 1.18 -5.30
N GLN A 180 22.32 0.97 -6.17
CA GLN A 180 22.11 0.38 -7.49
C GLN A 180 21.52 -1.03 -7.42
N LYS A 181 22.08 -1.91 -6.57
CA LYS A 181 21.54 -3.26 -6.34
C LYS A 181 20.09 -3.22 -5.83
N SER A 182 19.76 -2.27 -4.95
CA SER A 182 18.40 -2.07 -4.46
C SER A 182 17.44 -1.62 -5.57
N LEU A 183 17.87 -0.72 -6.46
CA LEU A 183 17.10 -0.28 -7.62
C LEU A 183 16.85 -1.41 -8.62
N GLU A 184 17.86 -2.23 -8.91
CA GLU A 184 17.70 -3.42 -9.77
C GLU A 184 16.69 -4.41 -9.19
N LEU A 185 16.77 -4.69 -7.88
CA LEU A 185 15.82 -5.57 -7.20
C LEU A 185 14.40 -5.00 -7.25
N LYS A 186 14.24 -3.69 -7.01
CA LYS A 186 12.95 -3.00 -7.13
C LYS A 186 12.35 -3.16 -8.53
N ASN A 187 13.17 -3.04 -9.58
CA ASN A 187 12.73 -3.22 -10.96
C ASN A 187 12.34 -4.69 -11.24
N LYS A 188 13.13 -5.66 -10.77
CA LYS A 188 12.79 -7.10 -10.88
C LYS A 188 11.46 -7.42 -10.19
N PHE A 189 11.22 -6.89 -9.00
CA PHE A 189 9.93 -7.05 -8.31
C PHE A 189 8.78 -6.40 -9.07
N LYS A 190 8.99 -5.21 -9.64
CA LYS A 190 7.97 -4.52 -10.45
C LYS A 190 7.56 -5.34 -11.67
N ILE A 191 8.52 -5.98 -12.34
CA ILE A 191 8.26 -6.87 -13.48
C ILE A 191 7.46 -8.10 -13.02
N LYS A 192 7.90 -8.80 -11.96
CA LYS A 192 7.19 -9.97 -11.41
C LYS A 192 5.76 -9.66 -10.97
N ILE A 193 5.52 -8.49 -10.38
CA ILE A 193 4.17 -8.05 -10.00
C ILE A 193 3.30 -7.93 -11.25
N LYS A 194 3.79 -7.32 -12.32
CA LYS A 194 3.05 -7.22 -13.59
C LYS A 194 2.75 -8.58 -14.21
N GLU A 195 3.73 -9.49 -14.22
CA GLU A 195 3.55 -10.85 -14.71
C GLU A 195 2.46 -11.61 -13.92
N LEU A 196 2.48 -11.50 -12.60
CA LEU A 196 1.47 -12.11 -11.74
C LEU A 196 0.08 -11.49 -11.95
N SER A 197 -0.01 -10.17 -12.09
CA SER A 197 -1.28 -9.50 -12.41
C SER A 197 -1.86 -10.00 -13.73
N ASN A 198 -1.05 -10.05 -14.79
CA ASN A 198 -1.48 -10.55 -16.10
C ASN A 198 -1.93 -12.01 -16.02
N LEU A 199 -1.25 -12.84 -15.24
CA LEU A 199 -1.63 -14.25 -15.05
C LEU A 199 -3.00 -14.36 -14.35
N ILE A 200 -3.25 -13.54 -13.32
CA ILE A 200 -4.54 -13.52 -12.62
C ILE A 200 -5.65 -13.05 -13.55
N GLU A 201 -5.42 -11.99 -14.33
CA GLU A 201 -6.37 -11.47 -15.32
C GLU A 201 -6.72 -12.55 -16.34
N ASN A 202 -5.73 -13.18 -16.96
CA ASN A 202 -5.92 -14.28 -17.92
C ASN A 202 -6.69 -15.45 -17.31
N GLN A 203 -6.39 -15.85 -16.07
CA GLN A 203 -7.13 -16.92 -15.39
C GLN A 203 -8.58 -16.52 -15.12
N SER A 204 -8.82 -15.26 -14.75
CA SER A 204 -10.16 -14.75 -14.50
C SER A 204 -11.02 -14.77 -15.78
N ASP A 205 -10.45 -14.37 -16.91
CA ASP A 205 -11.13 -14.39 -18.21
C ASP A 205 -11.48 -15.81 -18.65
N LEU A 206 -10.55 -16.76 -18.46
CA LEU A 206 -10.81 -18.18 -18.73
C LEU A 206 -11.97 -18.73 -17.88
N MET A 207 -12.05 -18.35 -16.60
CA MET A 207 -13.17 -18.75 -15.75
C MET A 207 -14.49 -18.11 -16.22
N ILE A 208 -14.49 -16.83 -16.57
CA ILE A 208 -15.66 -16.14 -17.11
C ILE A 208 -16.16 -16.84 -18.39
N GLN A 209 -15.26 -17.16 -19.32
CA GLN A 209 -15.61 -17.88 -20.56
C GLN A 209 -16.22 -19.26 -20.27
N LYS A 210 -15.66 -20.02 -19.32
CA LYS A 210 -16.20 -21.32 -18.92
C LYS A 210 -17.61 -21.20 -18.33
N ILE A 211 -17.84 -20.20 -17.48
CA ILE A 211 -19.15 -19.92 -16.88
C ILE A 211 -20.16 -19.53 -17.97
N GLN A 212 -19.78 -18.67 -18.91
CA GLN A 212 -20.63 -18.26 -20.03
C GLN A 212 -21.00 -19.45 -20.93
N LYS A 213 -20.02 -20.31 -21.26
CA LYS A 213 -20.27 -21.54 -22.04
C LYS A 213 -21.23 -22.48 -21.32
N SER A 214 -21.05 -22.69 -20.01
CA SER A 214 -21.97 -23.48 -19.19
C SER A 214 -23.38 -22.88 -19.16
N LYS A 215 -23.50 -21.55 -18.99
CA LYS A 215 -24.79 -20.84 -19.03
C LYS A 215 -25.52 -21.04 -20.35
N ILE A 216 -24.83 -20.91 -21.49
CA ILE A 216 -25.42 -21.13 -22.83
C ILE A 216 -25.91 -22.58 -22.95
N ASN A 217 -25.11 -23.56 -22.51
CA ASN A 217 -25.52 -24.96 -22.53
C ASN A 217 -26.78 -25.21 -21.68
N HIS A 218 -26.86 -24.62 -20.47
CA HIS A 218 -28.06 -24.72 -19.64
C HIS A 218 -29.29 -24.06 -20.27
N LEU A 219 -29.14 -22.89 -20.90
CA LEU A 219 -30.23 -22.25 -21.64
C LEU A 219 -30.73 -23.12 -22.79
N ASN A 220 -29.81 -23.74 -23.54
CA ASN A 220 -30.17 -24.66 -24.63
C ASN A 220 -30.91 -25.91 -24.11
N LEU A 221 -30.53 -26.44 -22.95
CA LEU A 221 -31.25 -27.54 -22.31
C LEU A 221 -32.66 -27.12 -21.86
N LEU A 222 -32.80 -25.94 -21.26
CA LEU A 222 -34.10 -25.39 -20.86
C LEU A 222 -35.03 -25.18 -22.07
N LEU A 223 -34.50 -24.68 -23.18
CA LEU A 223 -35.25 -24.54 -24.43
C LEU A 223 -35.74 -25.90 -24.96
N LYS A 224 -34.87 -26.93 -24.96
CA LYS A 224 -35.27 -28.29 -25.35
C LYS A 224 -36.37 -28.85 -24.46
N ILE A 225 -36.26 -28.64 -23.15
CA ILE A 225 -37.30 -29.05 -22.20
C ILE A 225 -38.62 -28.34 -22.52
N GLY A 226 -38.58 -27.03 -22.79
CA GLY A 226 -39.74 -26.24 -23.20
C GLY A 226 -40.46 -26.82 -24.42
N ILE A 227 -39.72 -27.14 -25.49
CA ILE A 227 -40.29 -27.76 -26.70
C ILE A 227 -40.93 -29.12 -26.38
N ILE A 228 -40.29 -29.94 -25.55
CA ILE A 228 -40.86 -31.24 -25.14
C ILE A 228 -42.13 -31.06 -24.30
N THR A 229 -42.17 -30.05 -23.43
CA THR A 229 -43.37 -29.78 -22.62
C THR A 229 -44.52 -29.26 -23.46
N ASP A 230 -44.25 -28.39 -24.43
CA ASP A 230 -45.25 -27.81 -25.33
C ASP A 230 -45.85 -28.91 -26.23
N THR A 231 -45.00 -29.74 -26.84
CA THR A 231 -45.46 -30.89 -27.65
C THR A 231 -46.29 -31.89 -26.85
N LYS A 232 -45.92 -32.18 -25.59
CA LYS A 232 -46.74 -33.03 -24.70
C LYS A 232 -48.06 -32.36 -24.35
N PHE A 233 -48.06 -31.05 -24.14
CA PHE A 233 -49.27 -30.28 -23.86
C PHE A 233 -50.24 -30.36 -25.06
N ASP A 234 -49.75 -30.14 -26.28
CA ASP A 234 -50.54 -30.27 -27.51
C ASP A 234 -51.14 -31.68 -27.67
N GLN A 235 -50.35 -32.73 -27.40
CA GLN A 235 -50.84 -34.11 -27.41
C GLN A 235 -51.98 -34.34 -26.39
N ILE A 236 -51.87 -33.77 -25.18
CA ILE A 236 -52.92 -33.86 -24.15
C ILE A 236 -54.17 -33.09 -24.59
N MET A 237 -53.99 -31.89 -25.15
CA MET A 237 -55.09 -31.07 -25.66
C MET A 237 -55.86 -31.79 -26.78
N ASN A 238 -55.15 -32.37 -27.75
CA ASN A 238 -55.75 -33.14 -28.83
C ASN A 238 -56.51 -34.38 -28.30
N LYS A 239 -55.94 -35.12 -27.35
CA LYS A 239 -56.63 -36.26 -26.70
C LYS A 239 -57.89 -35.83 -25.96
N ASN A 240 -57.85 -34.68 -25.28
CA ASN A 240 -59.01 -34.14 -24.58
C ASN A 240 -60.11 -33.71 -25.55
N GLN A 241 -59.75 -33.09 -26.68
CA GLN A 241 -60.70 -32.75 -27.73
C GLN A 241 -61.39 -33.99 -28.30
N ALA A 242 -60.62 -35.04 -28.64
CA ALA A 242 -61.17 -36.32 -29.10
C ALA A 242 -62.13 -36.95 -28.07
N LYS A 243 -61.77 -36.93 -26.78
CA LYS A 243 -62.67 -37.39 -25.70
C LYS A 243 -63.96 -36.59 -25.65
N GLN A 244 -63.90 -35.26 -25.83
CA GLN A 244 -65.10 -34.43 -25.85
C GLN A 244 -66.04 -34.77 -27.01
N GLU A 245 -65.50 -35.11 -28.18
CA GLU A 245 -66.30 -35.55 -29.34
C GLU A 245 -67.00 -36.88 -29.06
N VAL A 246 -66.28 -37.87 -28.51
CA VAL A 246 -66.87 -39.14 -28.07
C VAL A 246 -67.96 -38.93 -27.01
N ILE A 247 -67.74 -38.03 -26.05
CA ILE A 247 -68.76 -37.65 -25.04
C ILE A 247 -70.00 -37.02 -25.71
N LYS A 248 -69.82 -36.17 -26.72
CA LYS A 248 -70.93 -35.57 -27.45
C LYS A 248 -71.73 -36.63 -28.22
N GLU A 249 -71.06 -37.56 -28.90
CA GLU A 249 -71.72 -38.65 -29.63
C GLU A 249 -72.46 -39.62 -28.71
N THR A 250 -71.83 -40.05 -27.62
CA THR A 250 -72.46 -40.93 -26.62
C THR A 250 -73.67 -40.27 -26.00
N LYS A 251 -73.62 -38.97 -25.65
CA LYS A 251 -74.79 -38.21 -25.20
C LYS A 251 -75.93 -38.20 -26.23
N LYS A 252 -75.62 -38.05 -27.53
CA LYS A 252 -76.63 -38.15 -28.61
C LYS A 252 -77.26 -39.54 -28.66
N LYS A 253 -76.45 -40.61 -28.64
CA LYS A 253 -76.93 -42.01 -28.62
C LYS A 253 -77.82 -42.29 -27.42
N ILE A 254 -77.41 -41.88 -26.21
CA ILE A 254 -78.21 -41.99 -24.99
C ILE A 254 -79.55 -41.27 -25.14
N LYS A 255 -79.57 -40.07 -25.74
CA LYS A 255 -80.81 -39.31 -25.98
C LYS A 255 -81.77 -40.05 -26.93
N ILE A 256 -81.24 -40.75 -27.95
CA ILE A 256 -82.04 -41.59 -28.86
C ILE A 256 -82.60 -42.81 -28.12
N LEU A 257 -81.75 -43.54 -27.39
CA LEU A 257 -82.16 -44.71 -26.61
C LEU A 257 -83.27 -44.36 -25.60
N LYS A 258 -83.13 -43.23 -24.88
CA LYS A 258 -84.17 -42.73 -23.97
C LYS A 258 -85.49 -42.35 -24.65
N LYS A 259 -85.48 -42.02 -25.95
CA LYS A 259 -86.72 -41.79 -26.71
C LYS A 259 -87.38 -43.12 -27.06
N LEU A 260 -86.60 -44.07 -27.59
CA LEU A 260 -87.09 -45.42 -27.91
C LEU A 260 -87.67 -46.13 -26.67
N GLU A 261 -87.03 -45.97 -25.50
CA GLU A 261 -87.51 -46.51 -24.22
C GLU A 261 -88.92 -46.01 -23.83
N LYS A 262 -89.25 -44.77 -24.20
CA LYS A 262 -90.58 -44.19 -23.92
C LYS A 262 -91.65 -44.72 -24.87
N ASP A 263 -91.28 -45.15 -26.07
CA ASP A 263 -92.18 -45.70 -27.07
C ASP A 263 -92.46 -47.20 -26.81
N LYS A 264 -93.17 -47.49 -25.70
CA LYS A 264 -93.46 -48.87 -25.22
C LYS A 264 -94.05 -49.82 -26.29
N LYS A 265 -94.79 -49.31 -27.28
CA LYS A 265 -95.35 -50.12 -28.38
C LYS A 265 -94.27 -50.64 -29.32
N THR A 266 -93.26 -49.83 -29.62
CA THR A 266 -92.15 -50.15 -30.53
C THR A 266 -91.20 -51.17 -29.92
N ILE A 267 -90.98 -51.10 -28.60
CA ILE A 267 -90.17 -52.08 -27.87
C ILE A 267 -90.81 -53.47 -27.91
N LYS A 268 -92.12 -53.56 -27.65
CA LYS A 268 -92.87 -54.82 -27.72
C LYS A 268 -92.75 -55.48 -29.10
N PHE A 269 -92.94 -54.70 -30.16
CA PHE A 269 -92.83 -55.19 -31.55
C PHE A 269 -91.41 -55.68 -31.89
N LEU A 270 -90.37 -54.97 -31.45
CA LEU A 270 -88.97 -55.38 -31.67
C LEU A 270 -88.58 -56.64 -30.89
N GLN A 271 -89.10 -56.80 -29.67
CA GLN A 271 -88.90 -58.01 -28.88
C GLN A 271 -89.54 -59.23 -29.55
N GLU A 272 -90.79 -59.09 -30.00
CA GLU A 272 -91.51 -60.13 -30.75
C GLU A 272 -90.79 -60.49 -32.07
N SER A 273 -90.18 -59.52 -32.76
CA SER A 273 -89.43 -59.75 -34.00
C SER A 273 -88.09 -60.47 -33.78
N ASN A 274 -87.37 -60.16 -32.69
CA ASN A 274 -86.10 -60.83 -32.37
C ASN A 274 -86.31 -62.29 -31.91
N GLU A 275 -87.40 -62.58 -31.18
CA GLU A 275 -87.75 -63.95 -30.80
C GLU A 275 -88.01 -64.85 -32.03
N ILE A 276 -88.52 -64.28 -33.13
CA ILE A 276 -88.71 -65.01 -34.39
C ILE A 276 -87.35 -65.31 -35.06
N ILE A 277 -86.44 -64.33 -35.11
CA ILE A 277 -85.11 -64.51 -35.74
C ILE A 277 -84.23 -65.50 -34.95
N GLU A 278 -84.29 -65.48 -33.61
CA GLU A 278 -83.57 -66.45 -32.77
C GLU A 278 -84.11 -67.86 -32.99
N LYS A 279 -85.44 -68.03 -33.10
CA LYS A 279 -86.05 -69.31 -33.48
C LYS A 279 -85.60 -69.79 -34.86
N ASP A 280 -85.54 -68.90 -35.85
CA ASP A 280 -85.04 -69.24 -37.19
C ASP A 280 -83.55 -69.64 -37.20
N LYS A 281 -82.73 -69.09 -36.27
CA LYS A 281 -81.32 -69.48 -36.12
C LYS A 281 -81.13 -70.81 -35.41
N GLU A 282 -82.01 -71.15 -34.45
CA GLU A 282 -82.02 -72.47 -33.81
C GLU A 282 -82.50 -73.56 -34.77
N GLU A 283 -83.42 -73.22 -35.69
CA GLU A 283 -83.90 -74.14 -36.73
C GLU A 283 -82.95 -74.31 -37.93
N SER A 284 -82.06 -73.34 -38.19
CA SER A 284 -81.04 -73.43 -39.27
C SER A 284 -79.64 -73.88 -38.79
N GLY A 285 -79.51 -74.23 -37.51
CA GLY A 285 -78.31 -74.85 -36.92
C GLY A 285 -78.29 -76.38 -36.95
N LYS A 286 -79.14 -77.01 -37.78
CA LYS A 286 -79.08 -78.44 -38.14
C LYS A 286 -78.72 -78.61 -39.61
#